data_AF-A0A1D7YFK9-F1
#
_entry.id   AF-A0A1D7YFK9-F1
#
_cell.length_a   1.000
_cell.length_b   1.000
_cell.length_c   1.000
_cell.angle_alpha   90.00
_cell.angle_beta   90.00
_cell.angle_gamma   90.00
#
_symmetry.space_group_name_H-M   'P 1'
#
loop_
_entity.id
_entity.type
_entity.pdbx_description
1 polymer ?
#
loop_
_entity_poly.entity_id
_entity_poly.type
_entity_poly.pdbx_seq_one_letter_code
_entity_poly.pdbx_strand_id
1 'polypeptide(L)'
;MSSIRHALVTAVLAGAALTLTACQPDGTGAAGDTGSSPTATASPAAHGGGKQSSCPVPAKGHKIILVESVSGAMNTITAKDARMICSTTGEGASYRPAGHESTYLAQPDAPIKVISRKTGKQRQMGAAHGGIAHVRVCADGTAQDTATAPADTSDCYGQNYYDVAVDNTGKLTEMTELYGS
;
A
#
# COMPACT_ATOMS: atom_id res chain seq x y z
N MET A 1 -20.34 8.71 -53.30
CA MET A 1 -20.59 7.25 -53.33
C MET A 1 -19.27 6.54 -53.22
N SER A 2 -18.97 5.93 -52.08
CA SER A 2 -18.02 4.82 -51.97
C SER A 2 -18.39 4.01 -50.74
N SER A 3 -18.80 2.78 -51.02
CA SER A 3 -19.22 1.74 -50.08
C SER A 3 -17.98 0.96 -49.66
N ILE A 4 -17.77 0.75 -48.36
CA ILE A 4 -16.89 -0.32 -47.89
C ILE A 4 -17.66 -1.13 -46.84
N ARG A 5 -17.73 -2.42 -47.14
CA ARG A 5 -18.48 -3.47 -46.46
C ARG A 5 -17.55 -4.17 -45.46
N HIS A 6 -18.09 -4.39 -44.26
CA HIS A 6 -17.98 -5.60 -43.43
C HIS A 6 -16.60 -6.06 -42.92
N ALA A 7 -16.46 -6.15 -41.61
CA ALA A 7 -16.08 -7.40 -40.94
C ALA A 7 -16.46 -7.31 -39.44
N LEU A 8 -17.52 -8.04 -39.06
CA LEU A 8 -17.81 -8.41 -37.68
C LEU A 8 -16.85 -9.54 -37.30
N VAL A 9 -16.04 -9.34 -36.27
CA VAL A 9 -15.25 -10.41 -35.65
C VAL A 9 -15.85 -10.71 -34.28
N THR A 10 -16.61 -11.79 -34.21
CA THR A 10 -17.06 -12.46 -33.00
C THR A 10 -15.91 -13.30 -32.44
N ALA A 11 -15.35 -12.90 -31.30
CA ALA A 11 -14.41 -13.73 -30.54
C ALA A 11 -15.17 -14.48 -29.43
N VAL A 12 -15.05 -15.80 -29.49
CA VAL A 12 -15.68 -16.80 -28.61
C VAL A 12 -15.09 -16.73 -27.20
N LEU A 13 -15.97 -16.69 -26.18
CA LEU A 13 -15.59 -16.87 -24.77
C LEU A 13 -15.11 -18.32 -24.54
N ALA A 14 -13.87 -18.47 -24.07
CA ALA A 14 -13.38 -19.71 -23.48
C ALA A 14 -13.60 -19.66 -21.96
N GLY A 15 -14.56 -20.43 -21.45
CA GLY A 15 -14.79 -20.62 -20.04
C GLY A 15 -13.74 -21.54 -19.43
N ALA A 16 -12.97 -21.05 -18.46
CA ALA A 16 -12.16 -21.90 -17.60
C ALA A 16 -13.02 -22.38 -16.43
N ALA A 17 -13.30 -23.69 -16.41
CA ALA A 17 -13.87 -24.37 -15.26
C ALA A 17 -12.79 -24.52 -14.18
N LEU A 18 -12.95 -23.85 -13.05
CA LEU A 18 -12.16 -24.09 -11.85
C LEU A 18 -12.77 -25.29 -11.11
N THR A 19 -12.08 -26.42 -11.12
CA THR A 19 -12.41 -27.57 -10.27
C THR A 19 -12.15 -27.20 -8.81
N LEU A 20 -13.20 -26.98 -8.03
CA LEU A 20 -13.11 -26.94 -6.56
C LEU A 20 -12.78 -28.34 -6.05
N THR A 21 -11.52 -28.58 -5.68
CA THR A 21 -11.19 -29.68 -4.77
C THR A 21 -11.54 -29.23 -3.36
N ALA A 22 -12.73 -29.64 -2.91
CA ALA A 22 -13.13 -29.57 -1.52
C ALA A 22 -12.29 -30.54 -0.69
N CYS A 23 -11.40 -30.03 0.16
CA CYS A 23 -10.83 -30.77 1.28
C CYS A 23 -11.60 -30.37 2.55
N GLN A 24 -12.45 -31.27 3.03
CA GLN A 24 -13.03 -31.21 4.36
C GLN A 24 -11.99 -31.63 5.42
N PRO A 25 -12.14 -31.19 6.68
CA PRO A 25 -11.13 -31.33 7.72
C PRO A 25 -11.38 -32.55 8.63
N ASP A 26 -10.30 -33.22 9.00
CA ASP A 26 -10.12 -34.05 10.20
C ASP A 26 -8.61 -33.92 10.52
N GLY A 27 -8.07 -33.69 11.70
CA GLY A 27 -8.55 -33.75 13.07
C GLY A 27 -7.32 -34.08 13.92
N THR A 28 -6.99 -33.21 14.87
CA THR A 28 -6.26 -33.50 16.13
C THR A 28 -4.75 -33.85 16.08
N GLY A 29 -3.93 -33.06 16.80
CA GLY A 29 -2.70 -33.60 17.42
C GLY A 29 -1.48 -32.68 17.54
N ALA A 30 -1.51 -31.79 18.54
CA ALA A 30 -0.44 -31.37 19.45
C ALA A 30 1.00 -30.99 18.98
N ALA A 31 1.41 -29.85 19.58
CA ALA A 31 2.73 -29.51 20.12
C ALA A 31 3.78 -28.85 19.20
N GLY A 32 3.98 -27.56 19.48
CA GLY A 32 5.30 -26.93 19.59
C GLY A 32 6.01 -26.58 18.29
N ASP A 33 5.96 -25.30 17.91
CA ASP A 33 7.19 -24.51 18.00
C ASP A 33 6.92 -23.01 17.94
N THR A 34 7.59 -22.35 18.87
CA THR A 34 7.65 -20.90 19.05
C THR A 34 8.47 -20.31 17.90
N GLY A 35 7.89 -19.44 17.07
CA GLY A 35 8.61 -18.93 15.91
C GLY A 35 8.03 -17.67 15.26
N SER A 36 8.22 -16.53 15.92
CA SER A 36 8.28 -15.19 15.33
C SER A 36 7.02 -14.63 14.65
N SER A 37 6.21 -13.92 15.43
CA SER A 37 5.42 -12.79 14.91
C SER A 37 6.35 -11.76 14.26
N PRO A 38 6.06 -11.24 13.05
CA PRO A 38 6.77 -10.08 12.54
C PRO A 38 6.31 -8.84 13.31
N THR A 39 6.96 -8.55 14.43
CA THR A 39 6.81 -7.28 15.15
C THR A 39 7.73 -6.25 14.49
N ALA A 40 7.39 -5.82 13.28
CA ALA A 40 8.00 -4.63 12.67
C ALA A 40 7.13 -3.41 12.97
N THR A 41 7.15 -2.98 14.23
CA THR A 41 6.74 -1.63 14.59
C THR A 41 7.91 -0.73 14.25
N ALA A 42 7.78 0.13 13.24
CA ALA A 42 8.69 1.26 13.10
C ALA A 42 8.60 2.06 14.41
N SER A 43 9.66 2.01 15.23
CA SER A 43 9.68 2.70 16.51
C SER A 43 9.48 4.21 16.28
N PRO A 44 8.63 4.87 17.08
CA PRO A 44 8.70 6.32 17.18
C PRO A 44 10.09 6.66 17.71
N ALA A 45 10.78 7.59 17.04
CA ALA A 45 12.14 7.99 17.39
C ALA A 45 12.22 8.39 18.88
N ALA A 46 12.72 7.48 19.70
CA ALA A 46 12.98 7.73 21.10
C ALA A 46 14.19 8.66 21.21
N HIS A 47 13.99 9.78 21.90
CA HIS A 47 15.05 10.68 22.31
C HIS A 47 16.04 9.92 23.21
N GLY A 48 17.21 9.57 22.68
CA GLY A 48 18.27 8.89 23.43
C GLY A 48 19.58 8.99 22.67
N GLY A 49 20.57 9.64 23.28
CA GLY A 49 21.81 10.07 22.64
C GLY A 49 22.62 8.96 21.98
N GLY A 50 22.95 9.19 20.71
CA GLY A 50 23.94 8.44 19.95
C GLY A 50 24.02 9.04 18.55
N LYS A 51 25.15 9.64 18.18
CA LYS A 51 25.37 10.16 16.82
C LYS A 51 25.28 8.99 15.83
N GLN A 52 24.12 8.80 15.19
CA GLN A 52 24.00 8.01 13.98
C GLN A 52 23.51 8.89 12.85
N SER A 53 24.45 9.27 11.99
CA SER A 53 24.30 10.06 10.79
C SER A 53 23.66 9.29 9.62
N SER A 54 22.77 8.32 9.90
CA SER A 54 22.20 7.44 8.88
C SER A 54 20.70 7.29 9.08
N CYS A 55 19.95 7.48 8.00
CA CYS A 55 18.50 7.28 7.98
C CYS A 55 18.11 5.89 8.50
N PRO A 56 16.94 5.77 9.16
CA PRO A 56 16.27 4.48 9.31
C PRO A 56 16.20 3.78 7.94
N VAL A 57 16.70 2.56 7.89
CA VAL A 57 16.62 1.72 6.69
C VAL A 57 15.27 1.00 6.73
N PRO A 58 14.49 1.01 5.63
CA PRO A 58 13.27 0.19 5.55
C PRO A 58 13.55 -1.28 5.87
N ALA A 59 12.55 -1.98 6.37
CA ALA A 59 12.67 -3.42 6.65
C ALA A 59 13.07 -4.20 5.38
N LYS A 60 13.62 -5.40 5.56
CA LYS A 60 13.98 -6.24 4.41
C LYS A 60 12.74 -6.55 3.57
N GLY A 61 12.82 -6.34 2.25
CA GLY A 61 11.70 -6.52 1.33
C GLY A 61 10.75 -5.31 1.28
N HIS A 62 11.05 -4.26 2.05
CA HIS A 62 10.31 -3.03 2.02
C HIS A 62 10.99 -1.97 1.17
N LYS A 63 10.19 -1.00 0.71
CA LYS A 63 10.66 0.23 0.09
C LYS A 63 9.70 1.37 0.39
N ILE A 64 10.17 2.59 0.18
CA ILE A 64 9.36 3.79 0.36
C ILE A 64 8.83 4.21 -1.01
N ILE A 65 7.55 4.54 -1.09
CA ILE A 65 6.89 5.04 -2.29
C ILE A 65 6.14 6.33 -2.01
N LEU A 66 6.02 7.19 -3.03
CA LEU A 66 5.05 8.27 -3.10
C LEU A 66 3.87 7.77 -3.92
N VAL A 67 2.70 7.62 -3.31
CA VAL A 67 1.48 7.27 -4.03
C VAL A 67 0.96 8.49 -4.77
N GLU A 68 0.72 8.32 -6.07
CA GLU A 68 0.22 9.39 -6.94
C GLU A 68 -1.26 9.22 -7.28
N SER A 69 -1.74 7.98 -7.38
CA SER A 69 -3.18 7.72 -7.58
C SER A 69 -3.59 6.31 -7.21
N VAL A 70 -4.90 6.12 -7.01
CA VAL A 70 -5.52 4.81 -6.84
C VAL A 70 -6.61 4.61 -7.90
N SER A 71 -6.53 3.51 -8.64
CA SER A 71 -7.44 3.23 -9.75
C SER A 71 -7.97 1.79 -9.73
N GLY A 72 -8.75 1.45 -10.76
CA GLY A 72 -9.38 0.15 -10.91
C GLY A 72 -10.44 -0.12 -9.84
N ALA A 73 -10.54 -1.37 -9.41
CA ALA A 73 -11.49 -1.81 -8.37
C ALA A 73 -10.99 -1.51 -6.95
N MET A 74 -10.42 -0.31 -6.71
CA MET A 74 -9.82 0.08 -5.43
C MET A 74 -8.70 -0.85 -4.96
N ASN A 75 -7.86 -1.27 -5.89
CA ASN A 75 -6.75 -2.18 -5.60
C ASN A 75 -5.49 -1.92 -6.44
N THR A 76 -5.52 -0.93 -7.34
CA THR A 76 -4.38 -0.60 -8.20
C THR A 76 -3.79 0.72 -7.76
N ILE A 77 -2.54 0.70 -7.29
CA ILE A 77 -1.82 1.88 -6.79
C ILE A 77 -0.77 2.26 -7.82
N THR A 78 -0.82 3.50 -8.31
CA THR A 78 0.27 4.09 -9.09
C THR A 78 1.14 4.93 -8.16
N ALA A 79 2.44 4.66 -8.15
CA ALA A 79 3.36 5.30 -7.23
C ALA A 79 4.77 5.41 -7.80
N LYS A 80 5.52 6.40 -7.34
CA LYS A 80 6.96 6.53 -7.58
C LYS A 80 7.72 5.94 -6.41
N ASP A 81 8.83 5.29 -6.69
CA ASP A 81 9.81 5.00 -5.64
C ASP A 81 10.22 6.32 -4.95
N ALA A 82 10.56 6.27 -3.67
CA ALA A 82 10.95 7.44 -2.89
C ALA A 82 12.15 7.10 -2.01
N ARG A 83 12.90 8.15 -1.66
CA ARG A 83 14.09 8.04 -0.81
C ARG A 83 13.88 8.86 0.45
N MET A 84 14.31 8.30 1.56
CA MET A 84 14.40 9.00 2.84
C MET A 84 15.62 9.93 2.84
N ILE A 85 15.42 11.15 3.30
CA ILE A 85 16.45 12.17 3.50
C ILE A 85 16.39 12.56 4.96
N CYS A 86 17.46 12.25 5.69
CA CYS A 86 17.53 12.52 7.12
C CYS A 86 18.49 13.66 7.37
N SER A 87 18.02 14.63 8.14
CA SER A 87 18.88 15.70 8.61
C SER A 87 19.73 15.21 9.78
N THR A 88 20.98 15.65 9.83
CA THR A 88 21.83 15.49 11.01
C THR A 88 21.43 16.44 12.16
N THR A 89 20.51 17.38 11.92
CA THR A 89 20.07 18.39 12.89
C THR A 89 18.90 17.94 13.78
N GLY A 90 18.38 16.72 13.61
CA GLY A 90 17.33 16.15 14.45
C GLY A 90 15.89 16.46 14.00
N GLU A 91 15.70 17.06 12.81
CA GLU A 91 14.39 17.42 12.25
C GLU A 91 13.55 16.22 11.78
N GLY A 92 14.04 14.99 11.95
CA GLY A 92 13.36 13.77 11.52
C GLY A 92 13.69 13.38 10.07
N ALA A 93 12.90 12.44 9.54
CA ALA A 93 13.04 11.93 8.19
C ALA A 93 12.09 12.69 7.24
N SER A 94 12.65 13.25 6.17
CA SER A 94 11.90 13.77 5.02
C SER A 94 11.96 12.78 3.86
N TYR A 95 11.04 12.89 2.89
CA TYR A 95 10.97 11.98 1.76
C TYR A 95 10.91 12.74 0.44
N ARG A 96 11.52 12.18 -0.60
CA ARG A 96 11.42 12.72 -1.96
C ARG A 96 11.16 11.61 -2.96
N PRO A 97 10.31 11.84 -3.97
CA PRO A 97 10.15 10.89 -5.06
C PRO A 97 11.49 10.75 -5.79
N ALA A 98 11.80 9.53 -6.17
CA ALA A 98 13.04 9.16 -6.81
C ALA A 98 12.83 7.95 -7.70
N GLY A 99 13.13 8.08 -8.99
CA GLY A 99 13.10 6.95 -9.91
C GLY A 99 11.79 6.86 -10.69
N HIS A 100 11.45 5.63 -11.08
CA HIS A 100 10.39 5.33 -12.02
C HIS A 100 9.04 5.19 -11.33
N GLU A 101 7.99 5.56 -12.08
CA GLU A 101 6.62 5.26 -11.71
C GLU A 101 6.37 3.76 -11.90
N SER A 102 5.61 3.17 -10.98
CA SER A 102 5.25 1.76 -10.97
C SER A 102 3.79 1.61 -10.55
N THR A 103 3.17 0.54 -11.06
CA THR A 103 1.82 0.15 -10.68
C THR A 103 1.86 -1.12 -9.85
N TYR A 104 1.16 -1.11 -8.72
CA TYR A 104 1.06 -2.25 -7.81
C TYR A 104 -0.39 -2.67 -7.64
N LEU A 105 -0.60 -3.98 -7.51
CA LEU A 105 -1.86 -4.52 -7.02
C LEU A 105 -1.76 -4.77 -5.52
N ALA A 106 -2.63 -4.13 -4.75
CA ALA A 106 -2.79 -4.43 -3.33
C ALA A 106 -3.49 -5.77 -3.16
N GLN A 107 -2.90 -6.65 -2.35
CA GLN A 107 -3.61 -7.86 -1.92
C GLN A 107 -4.82 -7.44 -1.08
N PRO A 108 -6.00 -8.10 -1.22
CA PRO A 108 -7.22 -7.69 -0.53
C PRO A 108 -7.08 -7.58 0.99
N ASP A 109 -6.30 -8.49 1.57
CA ASP A 109 -6.08 -8.60 3.01
C ASP A 109 -4.78 -7.94 3.48
N ALA A 110 -4.07 -7.24 2.59
CA ALA A 110 -2.85 -6.52 2.95
C ALA A 110 -3.16 -5.51 4.07
N PRO A 111 -2.47 -5.57 5.22
CA PRO A 111 -2.61 -4.55 6.26
C PRO A 111 -2.13 -3.20 5.74
N ILE A 112 -2.97 -2.19 5.92
CA ILE A 112 -2.68 -0.79 5.66
C ILE A 112 -2.77 -0.02 6.97
N LYS A 113 -1.63 0.48 7.46
CA LYS A 113 -1.52 1.34 8.63
C LYS A 113 -1.54 2.80 8.17
N VAL A 114 -2.52 3.57 8.61
CA VAL A 114 -2.66 5.00 8.27
C VAL A 114 -2.58 5.86 9.52
N ILE A 115 -2.07 7.07 9.39
CA ILE A 115 -1.92 8.01 10.50
C ILE A 115 -3.25 8.74 10.69
N SER A 116 -3.83 8.67 11.89
CA SER A 116 -4.98 9.50 12.25
C SER A 116 -4.49 10.85 12.74
N ARG A 117 -4.88 11.94 12.07
CA ARG A 117 -4.49 13.29 12.49
C ARG A 117 -5.12 13.67 13.83
N LYS A 118 -6.34 13.20 14.07
CA LYS A 118 -7.08 13.44 15.33
C LYS A 118 -6.36 12.87 16.56
N THR A 119 -5.70 11.72 16.42
CA THR A 119 -5.06 11.03 17.56
C THR A 119 -3.54 11.05 17.51
N GLY A 120 -2.94 11.41 16.38
CA GLY A 120 -1.51 11.28 16.12
C GLY A 120 -1.02 9.83 16.02
N LYS A 121 -1.92 8.85 16.10
CA LYS A 121 -1.59 7.42 16.14
C LYS A 121 -1.90 6.75 14.81
N GLN A 122 -1.12 5.71 14.50
CA GLN A 122 -1.44 4.82 13.40
C GLN A 122 -2.62 3.90 13.75
N ARG A 123 -3.54 3.72 12.80
CA ARG A 123 -4.61 2.72 12.82
C ARG A 123 -4.38 1.73 11.69
N GLN A 124 -4.57 0.44 11.96
CA GLN A 124 -4.47 -0.61 10.95
C GLN A 124 -5.85 -0.94 10.39
N MET A 125 -5.93 -1.10 9.07
CA MET A 125 -7.13 -1.54 8.33
C MET A 125 -6.69 -2.54 7.26
N GLY A 126 -7.60 -3.38 6.77
CA GLY A 126 -7.33 -4.18 5.57
C GLY A 126 -7.43 -3.33 4.31
N ALA A 127 -6.71 -3.68 3.25
CA ALA A 127 -6.76 -2.97 1.97
C ALA A 127 -8.19 -2.85 1.42
N ALA A 128 -8.95 -3.95 1.41
CA ALA A 128 -10.36 -3.97 1.00
C ALA A 128 -11.32 -3.38 2.06
N HIS A 129 -10.87 -3.19 3.31
CA HIS A 129 -11.68 -2.73 4.43
C HIS A 129 -11.42 -1.26 4.78
N GLY A 130 -11.30 -0.41 3.76
CA GLY A 130 -11.13 1.04 3.90
C GLY A 130 -9.69 1.53 3.87
N GLY A 131 -8.69 0.64 3.90
CA GLY A 131 -7.28 0.98 3.72
C GLY A 131 -7.02 1.72 2.40
N ILE A 132 -7.37 1.11 1.28
CA ILE A 132 -7.14 1.71 -0.04
C ILE A 132 -8.05 2.93 -0.28
N ALA A 133 -9.23 2.97 0.33
CA ALA A 133 -10.09 4.15 0.28
C ALA A 133 -9.40 5.37 0.92
N HIS A 134 -8.74 5.21 2.06
CA HIS A 134 -7.93 6.28 2.66
C HIS A 134 -6.79 6.71 1.73
N VAL A 135 -6.03 5.74 1.21
CA VAL A 135 -4.92 6.02 0.27
C VAL A 135 -5.41 6.82 -0.94
N ARG A 136 -6.55 6.46 -1.51
CA ARG A 136 -7.17 7.17 -2.64
C ARG A 136 -7.56 8.59 -2.27
N VAL A 137 -8.25 8.80 -1.16
CA VAL A 137 -8.66 10.13 -0.73
C VAL A 137 -7.45 11.04 -0.59
N CYS A 138 -6.33 10.53 -0.06
CA CYS A 138 -5.13 11.33 0.13
C CYS A 138 -4.32 11.56 -1.14
N ALA A 139 -4.28 10.59 -2.06
CA ALA A 139 -3.61 10.73 -3.34
C ALA A 139 -4.39 11.59 -4.33
N ASP A 140 -5.68 11.30 -4.51
CA ASP A 140 -6.52 11.84 -5.58
C ASP A 140 -7.44 12.98 -5.11
N GLY A 141 -7.61 13.18 -3.80
CA GLY A 141 -8.54 14.19 -3.25
C GLY A 141 -10.03 13.87 -3.49
N THR A 142 -10.35 12.66 -3.93
CA THR A 142 -11.71 12.25 -4.35
C THR A 142 -12.27 11.10 -3.53
N ALA A 143 -13.60 11.06 -3.39
CA ALA A 143 -14.29 10.00 -2.68
C ALA A 143 -14.35 8.71 -3.51
N GLN A 144 -14.49 7.56 -2.82
CA GLN A 144 -14.49 6.24 -3.46
C GLN A 144 -15.64 6.05 -4.46
N ASP A 145 -16.84 6.55 -4.14
CA ASP A 145 -18.07 6.36 -4.91
C ASP A 145 -18.22 7.33 -6.08
N THR A 146 -17.43 8.41 -6.08
CA THR A 146 -17.56 9.52 -7.00
C THR A 146 -16.18 10.07 -7.33
N ALA A 147 -15.64 9.66 -8.48
CA ALA A 147 -14.32 10.09 -8.97
C ALA A 147 -14.21 11.62 -9.22
N THR A 148 -15.29 12.36 -9.01
CA THR A 148 -15.36 13.82 -9.22
C THR A 148 -15.79 14.59 -7.96
N ALA A 149 -16.26 13.92 -6.90
CA ALA A 149 -16.63 14.64 -5.68
C ALA A 149 -15.40 14.81 -4.78
N PRO A 150 -15.13 16.03 -4.29
CA PRO A 150 -14.09 16.25 -3.29
C PRO A 150 -14.34 15.42 -2.04
N ALA A 151 -13.28 14.80 -1.52
CA ALA A 151 -13.32 14.10 -0.24
C ALA A 151 -12.72 14.93 0.91
N ASP A 152 -13.04 14.54 2.13
CA ASP A 152 -12.38 15.09 3.32
C ASP A 152 -10.95 14.55 3.42
N THR A 153 -9.96 15.39 3.14
CA THR A 153 -8.53 15.07 3.22
C THR A 153 -7.92 15.44 4.58
N SER A 154 -8.73 15.72 5.60
CA SER A 154 -8.24 16.20 6.90
C SER A 154 -7.35 15.18 7.65
N ASP A 155 -7.48 13.89 7.32
CA ASP A 155 -6.65 12.80 7.88
C ASP A 155 -5.46 12.42 6.97
N CYS A 156 -5.16 13.18 5.91
CA CYS A 156 -4.03 12.94 5.01
C CYS A 156 -2.75 13.58 5.53
N TYR A 157 -2.08 12.89 6.46
CA TYR A 157 -0.96 13.45 7.20
C TYR A 157 0.41 13.11 6.59
N GLY A 158 0.56 11.93 6.01
CA GLY A 158 1.85 11.42 5.53
C GLY A 158 2.32 11.95 4.18
N GLN A 159 1.64 12.97 3.64
CA GLN A 159 1.93 13.53 2.30
C GLN A 159 2.03 12.45 1.20
N ASN A 160 1.22 11.39 1.32
CA ASN A 160 1.17 10.24 0.44
C ASN A 160 2.45 9.38 0.36
N TYR A 161 3.34 9.49 1.34
CA TYR A 161 4.47 8.58 1.46
C TYR A 161 4.14 7.35 2.30
N TYR A 162 4.55 6.19 1.80
CA TYR A 162 4.30 4.92 2.44
C TYR A 162 5.54 4.05 2.42
N ASP A 163 5.80 3.36 3.51
CA ASP A 163 6.64 2.18 3.56
C ASP A 163 5.80 0.97 3.16
N VAL A 164 6.25 0.23 2.15
CA VAL A 164 5.51 -0.88 1.56
C VAL A 164 6.34 -2.15 1.46
N ALA A 165 5.71 -3.28 1.76
CA ALA A 165 6.23 -4.60 1.42
C ALA A 165 5.67 -5.04 0.06
N VAL A 166 6.55 -5.51 -0.82
CA VAL A 166 6.19 -6.03 -2.15
C VAL A 166 6.64 -7.49 -2.23
N ASP A 167 5.72 -8.38 -2.59
CA ASP A 167 6.04 -9.79 -2.79
C ASP A 167 6.85 -10.03 -4.07
N ASN A 168 7.28 -11.28 -4.28
CA ASN A 168 8.03 -11.70 -5.46
C ASN A 168 7.22 -11.64 -6.77
N THR A 169 5.90 -11.39 -6.70
CA THR A 169 5.02 -11.19 -7.87
C THR A 169 4.72 -9.72 -8.13
N GLY A 170 5.28 -8.80 -7.33
CA GLY A 170 5.06 -7.36 -7.46
C GLY A 170 3.78 -6.85 -6.80
N LYS A 171 3.12 -7.63 -5.95
CA LYS A 171 1.91 -7.19 -5.23
C LYS A 171 2.26 -6.59 -3.88
N LEU A 172 1.49 -5.60 -3.45
CA LEU A 172 1.63 -5.01 -2.12
C LEU A 172 1.01 -5.94 -1.08
N THR A 173 1.83 -6.34 -0.11
CA THR A 173 1.43 -7.23 0.99
C THR A 173 1.32 -6.50 2.32
N GLU A 174 1.93 -5.32 2.46
CA GLU A 174 1.78 -4.42 3.61
C GLU A 174 2.03 -2.99 3.16
N MET A 175 1.35 -2.04 3.80
CA MET A 175 1.51 -0.61 3.55
C MET A 175 1.39 0.17 4.85
N THR A 176 2.34 1.07 5.12
CA THR A 176 2.35 1.90 6.32
C THR A 176 2.59 3.34 5.93
N GLU A 177 1.63 4.22 6.25
CA GLU A 177 1.76 5.67 6.05
C GLU A 177 2.87 6.22 6.93
N LEU A 178 3.78 6.97 6.30
CA LEU A 178 4.93 7.55 6.96
C LEU A 178 4.61 8.96 7.43
N TYR A 179 5.10 9.34 8.61
CA TYR A 179 5.02 10.72 9.07
C TYR A 179 5.93 11.57 8.20
N GLY A 180 5.36 12.49 7.41
CA GLY A 180 6.12 13.45 6.61
C GLY A 180 6.44 14.71 7.42
N SER A 181 7.70 15.16 7.38
CA SER A 181 8.16 16.48 7.81
C SER A 181 8.61 17.30 6.61
#